data_AF-A0A8J5IVF8-F1
#
_entry.id   AF-A0A8J5IVF8-F1
#
_cell.length_a   1.000
_cell.length_b   1.000
_cell.length_c   1.000
_cell.angle_alpha   90.00
_cell.angle_beta   90.00
_cell.angle_gamma   90.00
#
_symmetry.space_group_name_H-M   'P 1'
#
loop_
_entity.id
_entity.type
_entity.pdbx_description
1 polymer ?
#
loop_
_entity_poly.entity_id
_entity_poly.type
_entity_poly.pdbx_seq_one_letter_code
_entity_poly.pdbx_strand_id
1 'polypeptide(L)'
;MPPKRAFVALQDRFVSSLAVTCCPTMDLVAVLTLDHHLLVHRTTSWQKLLHVKPSDVGFEMVTLAWKPDEDSEDEEEDDGDDDD
;
A
#
# COMPACT_ATOMS: atom_id res chain seq x y z
N MET A 1 39.16 8.54 4.80
CA MET A 1 38.00 8.42 3.90
C MET A 1 36.79 8.05 4.74
N PRO A 2 35.62 8.68 4.58
CA PRO A 2 34.43 8.26 5.29
C PRO A 2 34.04 6.82 4.90
N PRO A 3 33.46 6.04 5.81
CA PRO A 3 33.09 4.65 5.52
C PRO A 3 32.08 4.61 4.38
N LYS A 4 32.31 3.74 3.39
CA LYS A 4 31.32 3.44 2.34
C LYS A 4 30.09 2.84 3.03
N ARG A 5 28.97 3.56 2.97
CA ARG A 5 27.69 3.07 3.48
C ARG A 5 26.95 2.35 2.35
N ALA A 6 26.48 1.13 2.62
CA ALA A 6 25.65 0.38 1.68
C ALA A 6 24.24 0.96 1.55
N PHE A 7 23.79 1.71 2.57
CA PHE A 7 22.47 2.33 2.63
C PHE A 7 22.59 3.80 3.01
N VAL A 8 21.62 4.59 2.54
CA VAL A 8 21.45 6.00 2.92
C VAL A 8 20.05 6.17 3.50
N ALA A 9 19.94 6.87 4.62
CA ALA A 9 18.65 7.26 5.17
C ALA A 9 18.08 8.39 4.31
N LEU A 10 16.92 8.16 3.68
CA LEU A 10 16.23 9.19 2.90
C LEU A 10 15.39 10.10 3.79
N GLN A 11 14.76 9.52 4.82
CA GLN A 11 13.88 10.20 5.76
C GLN A 11 13.99 9.54 7.15
N ASP A 12 13.74 10.33 8.20
CA ASP A 12 13.60 9.84 9.58
C ASP A 12 12.29 10.40 10.17
N ARG A 13 11.39 9.51 10.56
CA ARG A 13 10.00 9.83 10.96
C ARG A 13 9.50 8.86 12.02
N PHE A 14 8.76 9.40 12.98
CA PHE A 14 8.06 8.62 14.00
C PHE A 14 6.57 8.55 13.67
N VAL A 15 6.01 7.34 13.61
CA VAL A 15 4.58 7.11 13.36
C VAL A 15 4.06 5.99 14.24
N SER A 16 3.00 6.26 15.01
CA SER A 16 2.28 5.23 15.76
C SER A 16 1.40 4.43 14.80
N SER A 17 1.68 3.14 14.66
CA SER A 17 1.03 2.28 13.66
C SER A 17 0.66 0.91 14.22
N LEU A 18 -0.45 0.37 13.70
CA LEU A 18 -0.85 -1.04 13.86
C LEU A 18 -0.16 -1.90 12.79
N ALA A 19 -0.09 -1.41 11.56
CA ALA A 19 0.53 -2.11 10.44
C ALA A 19 1.20 -1.13 9.48
N VAL A 20 2.30 -1.58 8.87
CA VAL A 20 3.03 -0.86 7.83
C VAL A 20 3.40 -1.85 6.74
N THR A 21 3.13 -1.50 5.49
CA THR A 21 3.58 -2.31 4.35
C THR A 21 3.97 -1.44 3.17
N CYS A 22 5.05 -1.83 2.49
CA CYS A 22 5.49 -1.22 1.25
C CYS A 22 4.69 -1.79 0.08
N CYS A 23 4.38 -0.95 -0.91
CA CYS A 23 3.83 -1.41 -2.17
C CYS A 23 4.92 -2.22 -2.91
N PRO A 24 4.61 -3.40 -3.45
CA PRO A 24 5.61 -4.24 -4.10
C PRO A 24 6.09 -3.67 -5.45
N THR A 25 5.25 -2.88 -6.13
CA THR A 25 5.51 -2.39 -7.50
C THR A 25 5.88 -0.91 -7.56
N MET A 26 5.51 -0.10 -6.56
CA MET A 26 5.70 1.36 -6.56
C MET A 26 6.44 1.89 -5.33
N ASP A 27 6.94 3.13 -5.41
CA ASP A 27 7.59 3.87 -4.31
C ASP A 27 6.59 4.37 -3.24
N LEU A 28 5.79 3.47 -2.69
CA LEU A 28 4.72 3.78 -1.75
C LEU A 28 4.84 2.96 -0.46
N VAL A 29 4.47 3.58 0.65
CA VAL A 29 4.26 2.92 1.94
C VAL A 29 2.86 3.24 2.44
N ALA A 30 2.13 2.19 2.81
CA ALA A 30 0.85 2.32 3.49
C ALA A 30 1.05 2.10 4.99
N VAL A 31 0.42 2.94 5.79
CA VAL A 31 0.46 2.92 7.25
C VAL A 31 -0.97 2.90 7.77
N LEU A 32 -1.29 1.88 8.56
CA LEU A 32 -2.50 1.83 9.36
C LEU A 32 -2.18 2.35 10.76
N THR A 33 -2.76 3.47 11.16
CA THR A 33 -2.50 4.10 12.46
C THR A 33 -3.23 3.39 13.60
N LEU A 34 -2.86 3.69 14.85
CA LEU A 34 -3.57 3.19 16.04
C LEU A 34 -5.03 3.67 16.12
N ASP A 35 -5.34 4.83 15.52
CA ASP A 35 -6.69 5.39 15.42
C ASP A 35 -7.46 4.84 14.20
N HIS A 36 -7.00 3.74 13.60
CA HIS A 36 -7.59 3.12 12.43
C HIS A 36 -7.65 4.02 11.19
N HIS A 37 -6.76 5.01 11.06
CA HIS A 37 -6.62 5.79 9.81
C HIS A 37 -5.69 5.06 8.85
N LEU A 38 -6.04 5.05 7.56
CA LEU A 38 -5.14 4.61 6.50
C LEU A 38 -4.42 5.81 5.90
N LEU A 39 -3.10 5.77 5.88
CA LEU A 39 -2.23 6.76 5.26
C LEU A 39 -1.40 6.10 4.17
N VAL A 40 -1.22 6.78 3.03
CA VAL A 40 -0.27 6.37 2.00
C VAL A 40 0.73 7.50 1.77
N HIS A 41 2.02 7.16 1.77
CA HIS A 41 3.12 8.10 1.58
C HIS A 41 4.06 7.63 0.47
N ARG A 42 4.76 8.56 -0.19
CA ARG A 42 5.95 8.24 -0.99
C ARG A 42 7.11 7.87 -0.08
N THR A 43 7.85 6.79 -0.36
CA THR A 43 8.93 6.38 0.58
C THR A 43 10.16 7.30 0.51
N THR A 44 10.43 7.87 -0.67
CA THR A 44 11.57 8.78 -0.89
C THR A 44 11.47 10.12 -0.16
N SER A 45 10.26 10.68 -0.02
CA SER A 45 10.05 12.03 0.52
C SER A 45 9.12 12.09 1.74
N TRP A 46 8.50 10.97 2.11
CA TRP A 46 7.42 10.89 3.08
C TRP A 46 6.20 11.77 2.78
N GLN A 47 6.08 12.24 1.54
CA GLN A 47 4.93 13.03 1.09
C GLN A 47 3.66 12.21 1.23
N LYS A 48 2.69 12.73 1.98
CA LYS A 48 1.36 12.13 2.11
C LYS A 48 0.60 12.25 0.79
N LEU A 49 0.14 11.12 0.28
CA LEU A 49 -0.63 11.01 -0.97
C LEU A 49 -2.11 10.75 -0.69
N LEU A 50 -2.39 9.88 0.29
CA LEU A 50 -3.75 9.50 0.67
C LEU A 50 -3.91 9.52 2.19
N HIS A 51 -5.10 9.89 2.64
CA HIS A 51 -5.54 9.76 4.01
C HIS A 51 -7.02 9.39 4.01
N VAL A 52 -7.33 8.19 4.50
CA VAL A 52 -8.70 7.72 4.74
C VAL A 52 -8.92 7.60 6.24
N LYS A 53 -10.01 8.18 6.73
CA LYS A 53 -10.45 8.08 8.12
C LYS A 53 -11.57 7.02 8.24
N PRO A 54 -11.75 6.41 9.42
CA PRO A 54 -12.91 5.56 9.68
C PRO A 54 -14.25 6.23 9.35
N SER A 55 -14.36 7.55 9.58
CA SER A 55 -15.55 8.33 9.24
C SER A 55 -15.86 8.38 7.75
N ASP A 56 -14.84 8.22 6.88
CA ASP A 56 -15.00 8.31 5.44
C ASP A 56 -15.57 7.01 4.85
N VAL A 57 -15.40 5.88 5.56
CA VAL A 57 -15.80 4.53 5.13
C VAL A 57 -16.85 3.87 6.04
N GLY A 58 -17.11 4.43 7.22
CA GLY A 58 -18.11 3.96 8.18
C GLY A 58 -17.70 2.76 9.03
N PHE A 59 -16.43 2.34 9.00
CA PHE A 59 -15.90 1.22 9.78
C PHE A 59 -14.43 1.42 10.15
N GLU A 60 -13.95 0.65 11.14
CA GLU A 60 -12.56 0.64 11.58
C GLU A 60 -11.71 -0.25 10.67
N MET A 61 -10.63 0.31 10.12
CA MET A 61 -9.65 -0.44 9.35
C MET A 61 -8.71 -1.18 10.31
N VAL A 62 -8.62 -2.51 10.16
CA VAL A 62 -7.86 -3.39 11.09
C VAL A 62 -6.73 -4.17 10.42
N THR A 63 -6.78 -4.31 9.11
CA THR A 63 -5.81 -5.07 8.31
C THR A 63 -5.41 -4.29 7.07
N LEU A 64 -4.20 -4.53 6.58
CA LEU A 64 -3.63 -3.86 5.43
C LEU A 64 -2.83 -4.86 4.58
N ALA A 65 -3.14 -4.93 3.28
CA ALA A 65 -2.41 -5.74 2.31
C ALA A 65 -2.41 -5.05 0.95
N TRP A 66 -1.31 -5.16 0.22
CA TRP A 66 -1.24 -4.77 -1.19
C TRP A 66 -1.66 -5.97 -2.04
N LYS A 67 -2.54 -5.75 -3.02
CA LYS A 67 -2.78 -6.73 -4.07
C LYS A 67 -1.50 -6.80 -4.93
N PRO A 68 -0.93 -7.97 -5.22
CA PRO A 68 0.07 -8.08 -6.28
C PRO A 68 -0.60 -7.70 -7.61
N ASP A 69 0.08 -6.92 -8.45
CA ASP A 69 -0.35 -6.77 -9.84
C ASP A 69 -0.18 -8.16 -10.49
N GLU A 70 -1.27 -8.92 -10.52
CA GLU A 70 -1.40 -10.07 -11.41
C GLU A 70 -1.84 -9.45 -12.74
N ASP A 71 -0.95 -9.50 -13.74
CA ASP A 71 -1.32 -9.22 -15.13
C ASP A 71 -2.58 -10.05 -15.43
N SER A 72 -3.70 -9.36 -15.60
CA SER A 72 -4.99 -9.93 -15.93
C SER A 72 -4.97 -10.38 -17.39
N GLU A 73 -4.50 -11.60 -17.63
CA GLU A 73 -4.64 -12.30 -18.92
C GLU A 73 -5.23 -13.70 -18.67
N ASP A 74 -6.40 -13.79 -18.06
CA ASP A 74 -7.24 -15.00 -18.08
C ASP A 74 -8.73 -14.57 -18.04
N GLU A 75 -9.15 -13.77 -19.05
CA GLU A 75 -10.56 -13.74 -19.42
C GLU A 75 -10.78 -14.95 -20.34
N GLU A 76 -11.14 -16.10 -19.76
CA GLU A 76 -11.72 -17.19 -20.55
C GLU A 76 -13.11 -16.72 -21.01
N GLU A 77 -13.20 -16.31 -22.27
CA GLU A 77 -14.48 -16.14 -22.96
C GLU A 77 -15.14 -17.53 -23.05
N ASP A 78 -16.16 -17.75 -22.22
CA ASP A 78 -17.09 -18.88 -22.32
C ASP A 78 -17.98 -18.63 -23.55
N ASP A 79 -17.51 -19.08 -24.71
CA ASP A 79 -18.31 -19.19 -25.93
C ASP A 79 -19.40 -20.23 -25.70
N GLY A 80 -20.52 -19.79 -25.11
CA GLY A 80 -21.72 -20.59 -24.94
C GLY A 80 -22.33 -20.96 -26.29
N ASP A 81 -21.82 -22.02 -26.92
CA ASP A 81 -22.56 -22.83 -27.87
C ASP A 81 -23.48 -23.78 -27.08
N ASP A 82 -24.74 -23.39 -26.90
CA ASP A 82 -25.82 -24.35 -26.66
C ASP A 82 -26.75 -24.35 -27.88
N ASP A 83 -26.52 -25.35 -28.73
CA ASP A 83 -27.40 -25.83 -29.80
C ASP A 83 -28.74 -26.39 -29.24
N ASP A 84 -29.75 -26.39 -30.14
CA ASP A 84 -31.13 -26.94 -30.10
C ASP A 84 -32.28 -26.15 -29.42
#